data_AF-A0A6J5DSC0-F1
#
_entry.id   AF-A0A6J5DSC0-F1
#
_cell.length_a   1.000
_cell.length_b   1.000
_cell.length_c   1.000
_cell.angle_alpha   90.00
_cell.angle_beta   90.00
_cell.angle_gamma   90.00
#
_symmetry.space_group_name_H-M   'P 1'
#
loop_
_entity.id
_entity.type
_entity.pdbx_description
1 polymer ?
#
loop_
_entity_poly.entity_id
_entity_poly.type
_entity_poly.pdbx_seq_one_letter_code
_entity_poly.pdbx_strand_id
1 'polypeptide(L)'
;MRTPCAIAPFYGYLVWLNTHRKIFPSVPASSYFGVGAGSSFTWIEPERRIAAVVRWLNPAAADGFFGRVFDAIDAAPTRQRAQA
;
A
#
# COMPACT_ATOMS: atom_id res chain seq x y z
N MET A 1 -5.61 -0.55 -13.29
CA MET A 1 -4.61 0.09 -12.39
C MET A 1 -3.27 -0.63 -12.37
N ARG A 2 -3.21 -1.97 -12.17
CA ARG A 2 -1.95 -2.67 -11.89
C ARG A 2 -1.13 -3.13 -13.10
N THR A 3 -1.61 -2.97 -14.33
CA THR A 3 -0.92 -3.43 -15.54
C THR A 3 0.25 -2.49 -15.87
N PRO A 4 1.50 -2.96 -15.85
CA PRO A 4 2.66 -2.14 -16.23
C PRO A 4 2.98 -2.24 -17.73
N CYS A 5 4.03 -1.55 -18.17
CA CYS A 5 4.61 -1.69 -19.50
C CYS A 5 6.09 -2.11 -19.44
N ALA A 6 6.66 -2.51 -20.58
CA ALA A 6 8.00 -3.10 -20.65
C ALA A 6 9.12 -2.20 -20.09
N ILE A 7 9.04 -0.88 -20.31
CA ILE A 7 10.07 0.06 -19.85
C ILE A 7 9.90 0.48 -18.38
N ALA A 8 8.73 0.22 -17.78
CA ALA A 8 8.43 0.58 -16.40
C ALA A 8 7.64 -0.56 -15.70
N PRO A 9 8.27 -1.72 -15.47
CA PRO A 9 7.59 -2.91 -14.90
C PRO A 9 7.10 -2.70 -13.46
N PHE A 10 7.56 -1.64 -12.80
CA PHE A 10 7.21 -1.24 -11.43
C PHE A 10 6.06 -0.24 -11.35
N TYR A 11 5.50 0.22 -12.48
CA TYR A 11 4.54 1.31 -12.52
C TYR A 11 3.31 0.93 -13.34
N GLY A 12 2.13 1.06 -12.74
CA GLY A 12 0.84 0.86 -13.40
C GLY A 12 0.23 2.17 -13.88
N TYR A 13 -1.10 2.22 -13.93
CA TYR A 13 -1.84 3.46 -14.20
C TYR A 13 -1.82 4.37 -12.96
N LEU A 14 -0.83 5.27 -12.91
CA LEU A 14 -0.62 6.26 -11.84
C LEU A 14 -0.31 5.67 -10.46
N VAL A 15 0.18 4.43 -10.42
CA VAL A 15 0.50 3.74 -9.16
C VAL A 15 1.85 3.04 -9.26
N TRP A 16 2.64 3.11 -8.19
CA TRP A 16 3.84 2.32 -7.99
C TRP A 16 3.46 0.96 -7.44
N LEU A 17 3.89 -0.10 -8.13
CA LEU A 17 3.66 -1.49 -7.73
C LEU A 17 4.71 -1.90 -6.71
N ASN A 18 4.29 -2.51 -5.60
CA ASN A 18 5.22 -3.01 -4.58
C ASN A 18 5.82 -4.38 -4.95
N THR A 19 6.06 -4.65 -6.23
CA THR A 19 6.65 -5.92 -6.68
C THR A 19 7.98 -6.15 -5.99
N HIS A 20 8.20 -7.38 -5.50
CA HIS A 20 9.35 -7.75 -4.65
C HIS A 20 9.49 -6.92 -3.36
N ARG A 21 8.43 -6.21 -2.95
CA ARG A 21 8.38 -5.31 -1.79
C ARG A 21 9.40 -4.17 -1.87
N LYS A 22 9.62 -3.63 -3.07
CA LYS A 22 10.65 -2.61 -3.34
C LYS A 22 10.27 -1.20 -2.86
N ILE A 23 8.98 -0.87 -2.82
CA ILE A 23 8.51 0.47 -2.41
C ILE A 23 8.48 0.56 -0.89
N PHE A 24 7.78 -0.38 -0.25
CA PHE A 24 7.70 -0.52 1.20
C PHE A 24 7.87 -2.00 1.58
N PRO A 25 9.09 -2.41 2.02
CA PRO A 25 9.41 -3.78 2.42
C PRO A 25 8.49 -4.40 3.46
N SER A 26 7.93 -3.57 4.35
CA SER A 26 7.15 -4.03 5.50
C SER A 26 5.72 -4.43 5.17
N VAL A 27 5.27 -4.30 3.91
CA VAL A 27 3.90 -4.67 3.48
C VAL A 27 3.91 -5.61 2.27
N PRO A 28 2.81 -6.33 1.98
CA PRO A 28 2.77 -7.34 0.93
C PRO A 28 3.14 -6.82 -0.47
N ALA A 29 3.63 -7.72 -1.32
CA ALA A 29 3.93 -7.42 -2.72
C ALA A 29 2.67 -7.16 -3.56
N SER A 30 1.49 -7.58 -3.08
CA SER A 30 0.17 -7.24 -3.64
C SER A 30 -0.17 -5.74 -3.52
N SER A 31 0.53 -5.02 -2.63
CA SER A 31 0.31 -3.60 -2.38
C SER A 31 0.72 -2.71 -3.56
N TYR A 32 0.04 -1.58 -3.70
CA TYR A 32 0.43 -0.54 -4.64
C TYR A 32 0.09 0.84 -4.10
N PHE A 33 0.81 1.84 -4.59
CA PHE A 33 0.86 3.17 -3.98
C PHE A 33 0.66 4.27 -5.00
N GLY A 34 -0.21 5.23 -4.69
CA GLY A 34 -0.09 6.58 -5.23
C GLY A 34 0.90 7.35 -4.37
N VAL A 35 1.94 7.90 -4.99
CA VAL A 35 2.98 8.70 -4.30
C VAL A 35 2.96 10.11 -4.87
N GLY A 36 2.63 11.09 -4.02
CA GLY A 36 2.60 12.50 -4.36
C GLY A 36 3.63 13.32 -3.59
N ALA A 37 3.80 14.58 -4.01
CA ALA A 37 4.70 15.53 -3.35
C ALA A 37 4.38 15.71 -1.86
N GLY A 38 5.42 15.95 -1.05
CA GLY A 38 5.29 16.15 0.39
C GLY A 38 4.85 14.90 1.16
N SER A 39 5.20 13.71 0.67
CA SER A 39 4.85 12.42 1.30
C SER A 39 3.35 12.22 1.45
N SER A 40 2.60 12.56 0.40
CA SER A 40 1.19 12.21 0.29
C SER A 40 1.08 10.83 -0.32
N PHE A 41 0.72 9.83 0.49
CA PHE A 41 0.64 8.44 0.06
C PHE A 41 -0.81 7.96 0.03
N THR A 42 -1.17 7.23 -1.03
CA THR A 42 -2.38 6.40 -1.08
C THR A 42 -1.96 4.96 -1.21
N TRP A 43 -2.19 4.15 -0.20
CA TRP A 43 -1.88 2.72 -0.18
C TRP A 43 -3.14 1.91 -0.43
N ILE A 44 -3.07 0.98 -1.38
CA ILE A 44 -4.08 -0.05 -1.58
C ILE A 44 -3.45 -1.44 -1.36
N GLU A 45 -4.07 -2.26 -0.52
CA GLU A 45 -3.73 -3.69 -0.33
C GLU A 45 -5.00 -4.52 -0.56
N PRO A 46 -5.12 -5.21 -1.71
CA PRO A 46 -6.38 -5.84 -2.10
C PRO A 46 -6.77 -7.05 -1.24
N GLU A 47 -5.82 -7.82 -0.70
CA GLU A 47 -6.10 -9.08 0.01
C GLU A 47 -6.81 -8.81 1.34
N ARG A 48 -6.38 -7.78 2.08
CA ARG A 48 -7.01 -7.31 3.32
C ARG A 48 -8.02 -6.19 3.09
N ARG A 49 -8.24 -5.80 1.83
CA ARG A 49 -9.16 -4.72 1.43
C ARG A 49 -8.83 -3.39 2.10
N ILE A 50 -7.55 -3.06 2.17
CA ILE A 50 -7.06 -1.80 2.73
C ILE A 50 -7.07 -0.73 1.63
N ALA A 51 -7.63 0.43 1.96
CA ALA A 51 -7.39 1.68 1.24
C ALA A 51 -7.05 2.74 2.29
N ALA A 52 -5.79 3.16 2.36
CA ALA A 52 -5.29 4.11 3.34
C ALA A 52 -4.70 5.34 2.64
N VAL A 53 -5.10 6.54 3.08
CA VAL A 53 -4.53 7.80 2.59
C VAL A 53 -3.84 8.47 3.77
N VAL A 54 -2.57 8.84 3.58
CA VAL A 54 -1.74 9.45 4.61
C VAL A 54 -1.05 10.66 4.04
N ARG A 55 -1.04 11.75 4.81
CA ARG A 55 -0.38 13.00 4.44
C ARG A 55 0.47 13.49 5.60
N TRP A 56 1.45 14.34 5.28
CA TRP A 56 2.34 14.98 6.25
C TRP A 56 3.21 13.98 7.01
N LEU A 57 3.61 12.91 6.33
CA LEU A 57 4.48 11.87 6.88
C LEU A 57 5.94 12.20 6.56
N ASN A 58 6.84 12.07 7.54
CA ASN A 58 8.26 12.02 7.23
C ASN A 58 8.50 10.82 6.29
N PRO A 59 9.01 11.01 5.06
CA PRO A 59 9.17 9.91 4.10
C PRO A 59 10.05 8.79 4.64
N ALA A 60 11.04 9.10 5.50
CA ALA A 60 11.90 8.10 6.12
C ALA A 60 11.15 7.18 7.11
N ALA A 61 10.00 7.62 7.62
CA ALA A 61 9.15 6.85 8.53
C ALA A 61 8.03 6.06 7.80
N ALA A 62 7.93 6.19 6.47
CA ALA A 62 6.79 5.66 5.72
C ALA A 62 6.68 4.13 5.77
N ASP A 63 7.79 3.41 5.55
CA ASP A 63 7.79 1.94 5.61
C ASP A 63 7.32 1.42 6.99
N GLY A 64 7.92 1.95 8.07
CA GLY A 64 7.56 1.57 9.43
C GLY A 64 6.14 1.98 9.82
N PHE A 65 5.62 3.08 9.27
CA PHE A 65 4.21 3.43 9.41
C PHE A 65 3.31 2.37 8.76
N PHE A 66 3.55 2.03 7.48
CA PHE A 66 2.72 1.07 6.76
C PHE A 66 2.80 -0.34 7.35
N GLY A 67 3.98 -0.77 7.81
CA GLY A 67 4.14 -2.03 8.54
C GLY A 67 3.27 -2.09 9.80
N ARG A 68 3.29 -1.04 10.63
CA ARG A 68 2.43 -1.00 11.83
C ARG A 68 0.93 -1.03 11.51
N VAL A 69 0.50 -0.34 10.46
CA VAL A 69 -0.91 -0.38 10.02
C VAL A 69 -1.27 -1.78 9.53
N PHE A 70 -0.38 -2.42 8.76
CA PHE A 70 -0.56 -3.78 8.28
C PHE A 70 -0.71 -4.77 9.44
N ASP A 71 0.24 -4.76 10.38
CA ASP A 71 0.23 -5.65 11.56
C ASP A 71 -1.03 -5.46 12.41
N ALA A 72 -1.46 -4.22 12.61
CA ALA A 72 -2.68 -3.91 13.37
C ALA A 72 -3.94 -4.48 12.72
N ILE A 73 -4.00 -4.51 11.39
CA ILE A 73 -5.13 -5.07 10.64
C ILE A 73 -5.06 -6.60 10.62
N ASP A 74 -3.87 -7.17 10.50
CA ASP A 74 -3.65 -8.63 10.46
C ASP A 74 -3.91 -9.29 11.84
N ALA A 75 -3.56 -8.59 12.93
CA ALA A 75 -3.83 -9.03 14.29
C ALA A 75 -5.29 -8.89 14.70
N ALA A 76 -6.08 -8.05 14.01
CA ALA A 76 -7.48 -7.84 14.36
C ALA A 76 -8.34 -9.05 13.91
N PRO A 77 -9.19 -9.62 14.78
CA PRO A 77 -10.11 -10.66 14.35
C PRO A 77 -10.99 -10.14 13.21
N THR A 78 -11.02 -10.87 12.09
CA THR A 78 -11.77 -10.49 10.89
C THR A 78 -13.23 -10.30 11.27
N ARG A 79 -13.71 -9.06 11.34
CA ARG A 79 -15.14 -8.78 11.49
C ARG A 79 -15.81 -9.12 10.16
N GLN A 80 -16.39 -10.31 10.09
CA GLN A 80 -17.29 -10.68 9.01
C GLN A 80 -18.47 -9.70 9.05
N ARG A 81 -18.60 -8.84 8.04
CA ARG A 81 -19.82 -8.03 7.90
C ARG A 81 -20.96 -9.00 7.61
N ALA A 82 -22.00 -8.98 8.44
CA ALA A 82 -23.28 -9.60 8.11
C ALA A 82 -23.71 -9.05 6.73
N GLN A 83 -23.94 -9.96 5.79
CA GLN A 83 -24.46 -9.62 4.48
C GLN A 83 -25.89 -9.09 4.70
N ALA A 84 -26.17 -7.89 4.18
CA ALA A 84 -27.51 -7.33 4.06
C ALA A 84 -28.12 -7.75 2.72
#